data_AF-A0AAD6HNG2-F1
#
_entry.id   AF-A0AAD6HNG2-F1
#
_cell.length_a   1.000
_cell.length_b   1.000
_cell.length_c   1.000
_cell.angle_alpha   90.00
_cell.angle_beta   90.00
_cell.angle_gamma   90.00
#
_symmetry.space_group_name_H-M   'P 1'
#
loop_
_entity.id
_entity.type
_entity.pdbx_description
1 polymer ?
#
loop_
_entity_poly.entity_id
_entity_poly.type
_entity_poly.pdbx_seq_one_letter_code
_entity_poly.pdbx_strand_id
1 'polypeptide(L)'
;MAEREQRETVQASISELQAQEAELEREIAKIKSELRNDPDETVQRHIRLLHEYNEIKDVAQGLMGLIADAKGVRVVEIHKEYGVNEKD
;
A
#
# COMPACT_ATOMS: atom_id res chain seq x y z
N MET A 1 -11.31 -50.76 -16.20
CA MET A 1 -10.79 -50.54 -14.83
C MET A 1 -10.08 -49.19 -14.74
N ALA A 2 -9.18 -48.86 -15.67
CA ALA A 2 -8.48 -47.57 -15.72
C ALA A 2 -9.38 -46.32 -15.63
N GLU A 3 -10.51 -46.27 -16.35
CA GLU A 3 -11.42 -45.11 -16.26
C GLU A 3 -12.10 -44.92 -14.89
N ARG A 4 -12.22 -45.98 -14.08
CA ARG A 4 -12.79 -45.88 -12.72
C ARG A 4 -11.75 -45.36 -11.73
N GLU A 5 -10.52 -45.86 -11.78
CA GLU A 5 -9.40 -45.34 -10.98
C GLU A 5 -9.13 -43.85 -11.30
N GLN A 6 -9.24 -43.48 -12.58
CA GLN A 6 -9.03 -42.09 -12.99
C GLN A 6 -10.15 -41.18 -12.51
N ARG A 7 -11.41 -41.65 -12.49
CA ARG A 7 -12.53 -40.92 -11.88
C ARG A 7 -12.41 -40.81 -10.37
N GLU A 8 -11.96 -41.86 -9.68
CA GLU A 8 -11.74 -41.84 -8.23
C GLU A 8 -10.62 -40.87 -7.84
N THR A 9 -9.52 -40.88 -8.59
CA THR A 9 -8.41 -39.93 -8.39
C THR A 9 -8.88 -38.49 -8.57
N VAL A 10 -9.62 -38.20 -9.64
CA VAL A 10 -10.15 -36.85 -9.89
C VAL A 10 -11.16 -36.44 -8.82
N GLN A 11 -12.02 -37.36 -8.37
CA GLN A 11 -12.99 -37.08 -7.31
C GLN A 11 -12.30 -36.77 -5.97
N ALA A 12 -11.20 -37.47 -5.66
CA ALA A 12 -10.40 -37.19 -4.48
C ALA A 12 -9.75 -35.79 -4.56
N SER A 13 -9.17 -35.42 -5.70
CA SER A 13 -8.62 -34.08 -5.91
C SER A 13 -9.67 -32.98 -5.83
N ILE A 14 -10.89 -33.21 -6.34
CA ILE A 14 -12.00 -32.25 -6.21
C ILE A 14 -12.36 -32.05 -4.74
N SER A 15 -12.52 -33.12 -3.95
CA SER A 15 -12.81 -33.00 -2.52
C SER A 15 -11.70 -32.26 -1.76
N GLU A 16 -10.44 -32.50 -2.11
CA GLU A 16 -9.30 -31.85 -1.48
C GLU A 16 -9.26 -30.35 -1.81
N LEU A 17 -9.47 -29.98 -3.07
CA LEU A 17 -9.55 -28.58 -3.49
C LEU A 17 -10.74 -27.85 -2.85
N GLN A 18 -11.89 -28.51 -2.73
CA GLN A 18 -13.06 -27.95 -2.05
C GLN A 18 -12.80 -27.71 -0.55
N ALA A 19 -12.04 -28.61 0.11
CA ALA A 19 -11.64 -28.41 1.50
C ALA A 19 -10.69 -27.22 1.65
N GLN A 20 -9.75 -27.05 0.72
CA GLN A 20 -8.84 -25.90 0.69
C GLN A 20 -9.58 -24.58 0.43
N GLU A 21 -10.53 -24.57 -0.51
CA GLU A 21 -11.37 -23.40 -0.81
C GLU A 21 -12.16 -22.97 0.44
N ALA A 22 -12.79 -23.93 1.13
CA ALA A 22 -13.54 -23.66 2.36
C ALA A 22 -12.68 -23.15 3.54
N GLU A 23 -11.40 -23.51 3.59
CA GLU A 23 -10.47 -22.99 4.60
C GLU A 23 -10.01 -21.57 4.25
N LEU A 24 -9.65 -21.32 2.99
CA LEU A 24 -9.27 -19.99 2.51
C LEU A 24 -10.43 -18.98 2.65
N GLU A 25 -11.66 -19.39 2.37
CA GLU A 25 -12.84 -18.55 2.59
C GLU A 25 -13.02 -18.18 4.07
N ARG A 26 -12.74 -19.11 5.00
CA ARG A 26 -12.77 -18.84 6.45
C ARG A 26 -11.69 -17.85 6.87
N GLU A 27 -10.47 -18.02 6.36
CA GLU A 27 -9.39 -17.07 6.63
C GLU A 27 -9.70 -15.68 6.09
N ILE A 28 -10.22 -15.58 4.86
CA ILE A 28 -10.66 -14.31 4.26
C ILE A 28 -11.75 -13.66 5.11
N ALA A 29 -12.75 -14.43 5.56
CA ALA A 29 -13.82 -13.91 6.40
C ALA A 29 -13.30 -13.38 7.74
N LYS A 30 -12.36 -14.10 8.37
CA LYS A 30 -11.70 -13.65 9.60
C LYS A 30 -10.95 -12.34 9.39
N ILE A 31 -10.09 -12.26 8.36
CA ILE A 31 -9.31 -11.06 8.06
C ILE A 31 -10.23 -9.88 7.74
N LYS A 32 -11.28 -10.09 6.93
CA LYS A 32 -12.28 -9.05 6.61
C LYS A 32 -13.00 -8.52 7.84
N SER A 33 -13.23 -9.35 8.86
CA SER A 33 -13.87 -8.91 10.10
C SER A 33 -12.98 -8.00 10.96
N GLU A 34 -11.66 -8.08 10.80
CA GLU A 34 -10.68 -7.25 11.51
C GLU A 34 -10.46 -5.89 10.82
N LEU A 35 -10.90 -5.74 9.57
CA LEU A 35 -10.79 -4.52 8.77
C LEU A 35 -11.95 -3.55 9.08
N ARG A 36 -11.62 -2.31 9.48
CA ARG A 36 -12.62 -1.25 9.74
C ARG A 36 -13.24 -0.66 8.48
N ASN A 37 -12.51 -0.66 7.37
CA ASN A 37 -12.90 -0.07 6.09
C ASN A 37 -12.53 -1.02 4.96
N ASP A 38 -13.06 -0.76 3.77
CA ASP A 38 -12.63 -1.47 2.56
C ASP A 38 -11.09 -1.37 2.39
N PRO A 39 -10.37 -2.50 2.29
CA PRO A 39 -8.92 -2.52 2.19
C PRO A 39 -8.41 -1.75 0.97
N ASP A 40 -9.07 -1.91 -0.18
CA ASP A 40 -8.65 -1.32 -1.44
C ASP A 40 -8.87 0.19 -1.39
N GLU A 41 -10.02 0.63 -0.87
CA GLU A 41 -10.29 2.06 -0.68
C GLU A 41 -9.27 2.70 0.28
N THR A 42 -8.94 1.99 1.37
CA THR A 42 -7.97 2.46 2.35
C THR A 42 -6.59 2.61 1.72
N VAL A 43 -6.11 1.59 1.02
CA VAL A 43 -4.79 1.62 0.36
C VAL A 43 -4.74 2.71 -0.70
N GLN A 44 -5.76 2.79 -1.57
CA GLN A 44 -5.82 3.83 -2.59
C GLN A 44 -5.84 5.24 -2.00
N ARG A 45 -6.57 5.46 -0.89
CA ARG A 45 -6.58 6.74 -0.21
C ARG A 45 -5.20 7.10 0.34
N HIS A 46 -4.49 6.16 0.96
CA HIS A 46 -3.14 6.41 1.47
C HIS A 46 -2.14 6.67 0.35
N ILE A 47 -2.25 5.95 -0.77
CA ILE A 47 -1.43 6.21 -1.96
C ILE A 47 -1.66 7.64 -2.46
N ARG A 48 -2.92 8.09 -2.58
CA ARG A 48 -3.23 9.47 -3.00
C ARG A 48 -2.64 10.51 -2.05
N LEU A 49 -2.83 10.34 -0.75
CA LEU A 49 -2.29 11.28 0.25
C LEU A 49 -0.76 11.35 0.23
N LEU A 50 -0.08 10.24 0.00
CA LEU A 50 1.38 10.22 -0.14
C LEU A 50 1.85 10.95 -1.39
N HIS A 51 1.15 10.79 -2.52
CA HIS A 51 1.47 11.53 -3.75
C HIS A 51 1.24 13.03 -3.56
N GLU A 52 0.09 13.44 -3.02
CA GLU A 52 -0.21 14.84 -2.74
C GLU A 52 0.82 15.47 -1.78
N TYR A 53 1.22 14.72 -0.74
CA TYR A 53 2.27 15.16 0.18
C TYR A 53 3.60 15.40 -0.55
N ASN A 54 4.05 14.44 -1.34
CA ASN A 54 5.30 14.54 -2.07
C ASN A 54 5.28 15.69 -3.08
N GLU A 55 4.19 15.88 -3.82
CA GLU A 55 4.05 16.99 -4.76
C GLU A 55 4.16 18.35 -4.05
N ILE A 56 3.46 18.52 -2.92
CA ILE A 56 3.54 19.76 -2.13
C ILE A 56 4.96 19.96 -1.58
N LYS A 57 5.58 18.89 -1.06
CA LYS A 57 6.94 18.93 -0.53
C LYS A 57 7.94 19.34 -1.62
N ASP A 58 7.85 18.77 -2.82
CA ASP A 58 8.76 19.08 -3.93
C ASP A 58 8.63 20.53 -4.39
N VAL A 59 7.40 21.04 -4.49
CA VAL A 59 7.15 22.46 -4.81
C VAL A 59 7.73 23.36 -3.72
N ALA A 60 7.50 23.03 -2.45
CA ALA A 60 8.03 23.81 -1.32
C ALA A 60 9.56 23.82 -1.31
N GLN A 61 10.20 22.66 -1.54
CA GLN A 61 11.67 22.54 -1.64
C GLN A 61 12.22 23.37 -2.81
N GLY A 62 11.57 23.34 -3.98
CA GLY A 62 11.93 24.18 -5.11
C GLY A 62 11.87 25.67 -4.80
N LEU A 63 10.79 26.12 -4.14
CA LEU A 63 10.63 27.52 -3.72
C LEU A 63 11.69 27.92 -2.68
N MET A 64 11.99 27.05 -1.71
CA MET A 64 13.03 27.29 -0.71
C MET A 64 14.42 27.38 -1.35
N GLY A 65 14.70 26.58 -2.40
CA GLY A 65 15.90 26.70 -3.22
C GLY A 65 16.02 28.09 -3.86
N LEU A 66 14.96 28.57 -4.51
CA LEU A 66 14.95 29.90 -5.13
C LEU A 66 15.14 31.03 -4.10
N ILE A 67 14.55 30.90 -2.91
CA ILE A 67 14.73 31.87 -1.82
C ILE A 67 16.17 31.86 -1.31
N ALA A 68 16.77 30.68 -1.16
CA ALA A 68 18.15 30.53 -0.73
C ALA A 68 19.11 31.18 -1.72
N ASP A 69 18.91 30.93 -3.02
CA ASP A 69 19.69 31.52 -4.10
C ASP A 69 19.57 33.05 -4.12
N ALA A 70 18.35 33.58 -3.98
CA ALA A 70 18.11 35.01 -3.93
C ALA A 70 18.75 35.70 -2.71
N LYS A 71 18.80 35.00 -1.57
CA LYS A 71 19.45 35.49 -0.34
C LYS A 71 20.96 35.21 -0.29
N GLY A 72 21.50 34.41 -1.20
CA GLY A 72 22.92 33.99 -1.21
C GLY A 72 23.31 33.10 -0.02
N VAL A 73 22.34 32.40 0.57
CA VAL A 73 22.52 31.54 1.75
C VAL A 73 22.28 30.07 1.37
N ARG A 74 22.63 29.14 2.25
CA ARG A 74 22.36 27.72 1.99
C ARG A 74 20.90 27.40 2.24
N VAL A 75 20.32 26.48 1.46
CA VAL A 75 18.93 25.99 1.64
C VAL A 75 18.67 25.49 3.06
N VAL A 76 19.66 24.88 3.72
CA VAL A 76 19.57 24.43 5.12
C VAL A 76 19.31 25.59 6.11
N GLU A 77 19.77 26.80 5.80
CA GLU A 77 19.52 27.99 6.63
C GLU A 77 18.08 28.48 6.44
N ILE A 78 17.54 28.37 5.23
CA ILE A 78 16.13 28.65 4.92
C ILE A 78 15.22 27.62 5.59
N HIS A 79 15.56 26.32 5.53
CA HIS A 79 14.82 25.28 6.25
C HIS A 79 14.68 25.59 7.74
N LYS A 80 15.77 26.01 8.39
CA LYS A 80 15.76 26.45 9.80
C LYS A 80 14.92 27.70 10.03
N GLU A 81 14.98 28.69 9.12
CA GLU A 81 14.19 29.92 9.19
C GLU A 81 12.68 29.66 9.12
N TYR A 82 12.26 28.72 8.26
CA TYR A 82 10.86 28.34 8.08
C TYR A 82 10.40 27.17 8.96
N GLY A 83 11.27 26.65 9.83
CA GLY A 83 10.92 25.61 10.79
C GLY A 83 10.70 24.22 10.19
N VAL A 84 11.29 23.93 9.03
CA VAL A 84 11.20 22.63 8.35
C VAL A 84 12.48 21.83 8.63
N ASN A 85 12.37 20.58 9.08
CA ASN A 85 13.52 19.68 9.16
C ASN A 85 13.59 18.77 7.93
N GLU A 86 14.79 18.34 7.54
CA GLU A 86 14.97 17.36 6.44
C GLU A 86 14.26 16.01 6.67
N LYS A 87 13.85 15.73 7.91
CA LYS A 87 13.14 14.51 8.30
C LYS A 87 11.62 14.61 8.18
N ASP A 88 11.10 15.81 7.93
CA ASP A 88 9.69 16.07 7.63
C ASP A 88 9.53 16.07 6.09
#